data_AF-A0A2N0KZF6-F1
#
_entry.id   AF-A0A2N0KZF6-F1
#
_cell.length_a   1.000
_cell.length_b   1.000
_cell.length_c   1.000
_cell.angle_alpha   90.00
_cell.angle_beta   90.00
_cell.angle_gamma   90.00
#
_symmetry.space_group_name_H-M   'P 1'
#
loop_
_entity.id
_entity.type
_entity.pdbx_description
1 polymer ?
#
loop_
_entity_poly.entity_id
_entity_poly.type
_entity_poly.pdbx_seq_one_letter_code
_entity_poly.pdbx_strand_id
1 'polypeptide(L)'
;MRPTIHTQGGGLDRDRAVQALMKLGHLKDAALVAEAAMMLLDEGAARAKAGEIADRVNLENGTDMSPPVAGKILSALNIRSVTSSGIKRIVLEQAQLSDVQAALRRKLDELEPRCRQTLEAYDGLVSDIAGLEAKIRRCDELDDRRIKLEKYAEDHSHLTFAVGRLEQQHSWLNGQVARRDELKAENERLQVRLGQEDGDLERSIAALSEEKEKRSRLSTRANHDLEVEKRLMATVERRAAGSRAQLKKAEKMAEAMSLLEMRGELNELKEQMKALRK
;
A
#
# COMPACT_ATOMS: atom_id res chain seq x y z
N MET A 1 -5.73 -6.23 32.83
CA MET A 1 -4.82 -6.03 33.97
C MET A 1 -4.48 -4.55 34.04
N ARG A 2 -4.91 -3.83 35.08
CA ARG A 2 -4.50 -2.42 35.29
C ARG A 2 -3.11 -2.42 35.93
N PRO A 3 -2.13 -1.67 35.40
CA PRO A 3 -0.84 -1.55 36.06
C PRO A 3 -1.01 -0.70 37.32
N THR A 4 -0.76 -1.31 38.48
CA THR A 4 -0.59 -0.61 39.75
C THR A 4 0.69 0.22 39.68
N ILE A 5 0.54 1.54 39.54
CA ILE A 5 1.65 2.48 39.67
C ILE A 5 2.02 2.53 41.15
N HIS A 6 3.10 1.83 41.52
CA HIS A 6 3.72 1.99 42.82
C HIS A 6 4.45 3.33 42.87
N THR A 7 3.83 4.34 43.47
CA THR A 7 4.51 5.57 43.89
C THR A 7 5.39 5.27 45.10
N GLN A 8 6.52 4.61 44.88
CA GLN A 8 7.61 4.58 45.84
C GLN A 8 8.50 5.80 45.60
N GLY A 9 8.55 6.75 46.55
CA GLY A 9 9.62 7.76 46.51
C GLY A 9 9.44 9.13 47.18
N GLY A 10 8.29 9.48 47.79
CA GLY A 10 8.05 10.87 48.23
C GLY A 10 7.96 11.16 49.74
N GLY A 11 7.85 10.14 50.60
CA GLY A 11 7.45 10.34 52.00
C GLY A 11 8.53 10.92 52.92
N LEU A 12 9.80 10.56 52.71
CA LEU A 12 10.89 10.88 53.65
C LEU A 12 11.40 12.33 53.56
N ASP A 13 11.23 13.01 52.42
CA ASP A 13 11.70 14.39 52.24
C ASP A 13 10.67 15.44 52.67
N ARG A 14 9.37 15.12 52.56
CA ARG A 14 8.30 16.03 52.99
C ARG A 14 8.32 16.26 54.50
N ASP A 15 8.46 15.19 55.29
CA ASP A 15 8.52 15.29 56.75
C ASP A 15 9.76 16.04 57.23
N ARG A 16 10.89 15.87 56.54
CA ARG A 16 12.13 16.62 56.82
C ARG A 16 11.99 18.10 56.47
N ALA A 17 11.38 18.43 55.34
CA ALA A 17 11.11 19.81 54.94
C ALA A 17 10.13 20.50 55.91
N VAL A 18 9.05 19.81 56.30
CA VAL A 18 8.09 20.31 57.30
C VAL A 18 8.76 20.53 58.66
N GLN A 19 9.60 19.60 59.12
CA GLN A 19 10.36 19.78 60.35
C GLN A 19 11.38 20.92 60.25
N ALA A 20 12.02 21.12 59.09
CA ALA A 20 12.93 22.24 58.86
C ALA A 20 12.19 23.59 58.87
N LEU A 21 11.01 23.66 58.25
CA LEU A 21 10.14 24.84 58.25
C LEU A 21 9.63 25.17 59.66
N MET A 22 9.23 24.17 60.45
CA MET A 22 8.87 24.38 61.86
C MET A 22 10.06 24.91 62.68
N LYS A 23 11.25 24.33 62.51
CA LYS A 23 12.48 24.82 63.15
C LYS A 23 12.83 26.25 62.74
N LEU A 24 12.62 26.59 61.46
CA LEU A 24 12.84 27.94 60.94
C LEU A 24 11.83 28.93 61.53
N GLY A 25 10.56 28.55 61.65
CA GLY A 25 9.53 29.36 62.30
C GLY A 25 9.90 29.70 63.75
N HIS A 26 10.34 28.71 64.52
CA HIS A 26 10.80 28.94 65.89
C HIS A 26 12.06 29.83 65.97
N LEU A 27 12.98 29.71 65.01
CA LEU A 27 14.17 30.57 64.94
C LEU A 27 13.81 32.00 64.54
N LYS A 28 12.86 32.18 63.62
CA LYS A 28 12.31 33.49 63.26
C LYS A 28 11.67 34.15 64.47
N ASP A 29 10.78 33.45 65.17
CA ASP A 29 10.14 33.98 66.37
C ASP A 29 11.16 34.35 67.46
N ALA A 30 12.21 33.52 67.62
CA ALA A 30 13.31 33.81 68.53
C ALA A 30 14.12 35.06 68.14
N ALA A 31 14.37 35.26 66.84
CA ALA A 31 15.07 36.44 66.34
C ALA A 31 14.24 37.72 66.55
N LEU A 32 12.94 37.69 66.22
CA LEU A 32 12.04 38.82 66.43
C LEU A 32 11.93 39.22 67.90
N VAL A 33 11.84 38.24 68.80
CA VAL A 33 11.80 38.47 70.25
C VAL A 33 13.11 39.06 70.76
N ALA A 34 14.26 38.57 70.29
CA ALA A 34 15.57 39.11 70.68
C ALA A 34 15.80 40.53 70.13
N GLU A 35 15.29 40.83 68.94
CA GLU A 35 15.31 42.15 68.32
C GLU A 35 14.42 43.15 69.07
N ALA A 36 13.19 42.79 69.37
CA ALA A 36 12.30 43.63 70.19
C ALA A 36 12.87 43.89 71.59
N ALA A 37 13.52 42.89 72.21
CA ALA A 37 14.20 43.06 73.49
C ALA A 37 15.38 44.03 73.42
N MET A 38 16.15 44.01 72.31
CA MET A 38 17.22 44.98 72.05
C MET A 38 16.68 46.40 71.82
N MET A 39 15.60 46.55 71.05
CA MET A 39 14.98 47.86 70.82
C MET A 39 14.52 48.50 72.14
N LEU A 40 13.88 47.71 73.03
CA LEU A 40 13.49 48.19 74.35
C LEU A 40 14.70 48.59 75.21
N LEU A 41 15.82 47.87 75.08
CA LEU A 41 17.07 48.22 75.76
C LEU A 41 17.65 49.54 75.24
N ASP A 42 17.67 49.74 73.91
CA ASP A 42 18.13 50.97 73.26
C ASP A 42 17.26 52.18 73.63
N GLU A 43 15.97 51.97 73.89
CA GLU A 43 15.04 52.96 74.44
C GLU A 43 15.25 53.24 75.94
N GLY A 44 16.22 52.57 76.59
CA GLY A 44 16.61 52.77 77.98
C GLY A 44 15.91 51.86 78.98
N ALA A 45 15.14 50.86 78.55
CA ALA A 45 14.54 49.89 79.46
C ALA A 45 15.58 48.85 79.89
N ALA A 46 16.00 48.89 81.16
CA ALA A 46 16.87 47.85 81.72
C ALA A 46 16.12 46.52 82.01
N ARG A 47 14.78 46.57 82.09
CA ARG A 47 13.91 45.42 82.35
C ARG A 47 12.56 45.57 81.66
N ALA A 48 12.02 44.48 81.11
CA ALA A 48 10.72 44.46 80.44
C ALA A 48 9.90 43.22 80.82
N LYS A 49 8.57 43.31 80.70
CA LYS A 49 7.66 42.15 80.79
C LYS A 49 7.64 41.41 79.45
N ALA A 50 7.34 40.11 79.49
CA ALA A 50 7.13 39.34 78.26
C ALA A 50 5.99 39.90 77.40
N GLY A 51 4.98 40.54 78.01
CA GLY A 51 3.92 41.26 77.29
C GLY A 51 4.44 42.48 76.55
N GLU A 52 5.27 43.31 77.19
CA GLU A 52 5.85 44.51 76.56
C GLU A 52 6.75 44.14 75.37
N ILE A 53 7.48 43.03 75.48
CA ILE A 53 8.29 42.49 74.38
C ILE A 53 7.39 41.94 73.26
N ALA A 54 6.34 41.18 73.59
CA ALA A 54 5.41 40.64 72.60
C ALA A 54 4.65 41.76 71.86
N ASP A 55 4.18 42.78 72.57
CA ASP A 55 3.53 43.95 72.00
C ASP A 55 4.46 44.68 71.03
N ARG A 56 5.75 44.79 71.37
CA ARG A 56 6.76 45.35 70.48
C ARG A 56 6.98 44.49 69.23
N VAL A 57 7.08 43.17 69.38
CA VAL A 57 7.20 42.24 68.25
C VAL A 57 6.01 42.40 67.29
N ASN A 58 4.79 42.49 67.84
CA ASN A 58 3.56 42.64 67.07
C ASN A 58 3.49 43.99 66.36
N LEU A 59 3.91 45.06 67.03
CA LEU A 59 3.93 46.41 66.49
C LEU A 59 4.88 46.54 65.29
N GLU A 60 6.11 46.04 65.42
CA GLU A 60 7.16 46.24 64.42
C GLU A 60 7.07 45.23 63.26
N ASN A 61 6.55 44.02 63.50
CA ASN A 61 6.60 42.92 62.52
C ASN A 61 5.22 42.45 62.03
N GLY A 62 4.14 43.06 62.52
CA GLY A 62 2.77 42.68 62.15
C GLY A 62 2.40 41.24 62.51
N THR A 63 3.06 40.67 63.52
CA THR A 63 2.79 39.31 64.01
C THR A 63 1.73 39.31 65.10
N ASP A 64 1.16 38.13 65.39
CA ASP A 64 0.29 37.91 66.55
C ASP A 64 1.00 37.01 67.58
N MET A 65 2.04 37.56 68.19
CA MET A 65 2.80 36.90 69.24
C MET A 65 2.14 37.16 70.59
N SER A 66 1.79 36.07 71.28
CA SER A 66 1.24 36.16 72.63
C SER A 66 2.34 36.30 73.69
N PRO A 67 2.08 37.01 74.81
CA PRO A 67 3.03 37.15 75.91
C PRO A 67 3.58 35.82 76.47
N PRO A 68 2.80 34.72 76.59
CA PRO A 68 3.33 33.41 77.00
C PRO A 68 4.33 32.81 76.01
N VAL A 69 4.15 33.05 74.70
CA VAL A 69 5.06 32.57 73.66
C VAL A 69 6.38 33.33 73.74
N ALA A 70 6.34 34.67 73.80
CA ALA A 70 7.54 35.49 74.01
C ALA A 70 8.27 35.08 75.29
N GLY A 71 7.55 34.85 76.39
CA GLY A 71 8.13 34.39 77.65
C GLY A 71 8.83 33.03 77.55
N LYS A 72 8.25 32.06 76.82
CA LYS A 72 8.86 30.75 76.57
C LYS A 72 10.13 30.88 75.72
N ILE A 73 10.09 31.71 74.68
CA ILE A 73 11.22 31.99 73.79
C ILE A 73 12.37 32.61 74.57
N LEU A 74 12.12 33.68 75.33
CA LEU A 74 13.14 34.35 76.15
C LEU A 74 13.76 33.40 77.18
N SER A 75 12.95 32.52 77.77
CA SER A 75 13.44 31.48 78.67
C SER A 75 14.30 30.44 77.95
N ALA A 76 13.93 30.03 76.74
CA ALA A 76 14.69 29.08 75.92
C ALA A 76 16.02 29.68 75.41
N LEU A 77 16.07 31.00 75.23
CA LEU A 77 17.28 31.76 74.92
C LEU A 77 18.16 32.02 76.15
N ASN A 78 17.79 31.47 77.32
CA ASN A 78 18.48 31.65 78.60
C ASN A 78 18.63 33.13 79.02
N ILE A 79 17.73 34.01 78.59
CA ILE A 79 17.76 35.42 78.98
C ILE A 79 17.35 35.54 80.45
N ARG A 80 18.15 36.27 81.23
CA ARG A 80 17.96 36.37 82.67
C ARG A 80 16.61 37.00 83.00
N SER A 81 15.95 36.50 84.04
CA SER A 81 14.71 37.08 84.55
C SER A 81 14.77 37.25 86.06
N VAL A 82 14.09 38.27 86.56
CA VAL A 82 13.96 38.60 87.98
C VAL A 82 12.50 38.82 88.33
N THR A 83 12.08 38.35 89.49
CA THR A 83 10.73 38.62 90.00
C THR A 83 10.78 39.84 90.90
N SER A 84 10.05 40.89 90.54
CA SER A 84 9.94 42.12 91.33
C SER A 84 8.47 42.39 91.60
N SER A 85 8.10 42.52 92.89
CA SER A 85 6.72 42.73 93.33
C SER A 85 5.73 41.69 92.77
N GLY A 86 6.14 40.42 92.74
CA GLY A 86 5.33 39.30 92.22
C GLY A 86 5.27 39.19 90.69
N ILE A 87 5.89 40.12 89.95
CA ILE A 87 5.88 40.13 88.48
C ILE A 87 7.24 39.68 87.95
N LYS A 88 7.26 38.65 87.10
CA LYS A 88 8.46 38.20 86.39
C LYS A 88 8.81 39.22 85.30
N ARG A 89 10.01 39.80 85.39
CA ARG A 89 10.58 40.73 84.41
C ARG A 89 11.86 40.15 83.82
N ILE A 90 12.06 40.40 82.55
CA ILE A 90 13.24 40.02 81.78
C ILE A 90 14.29 41.11 81.99
N VAL A 91 15.52 40.72 82.27
CA VAL A 91 16.66 41.65 82.38
C VAL A 91 17.23 41.83 80.99
N LEU A 92 17.29 43.07 80.53
CA LEU A 92 17.82 43.42 79.22
C LEU A 92 19.28 43.82 79.38
N GLU A 93 20.19 42.94 78.93
CA GLU A 93 21.63 43.12 79.03
C GLU A 93 22.26 43.08 77.64
N GLN A 94 22.95 44.16 77.26
CA GLN A 94 23.47 44.37 75.90
C GLN A 94 24.34 43.21 75.42
N ALA A 95 25.29 42.77 76.26
CA ALA A 95 26.22 41.69 75.91
C ALA A 95 25.46 40.38 75.66
N GLN A 96 24.55 40.01 76.57
CA GLN A 96 23.76 38.79 76.45
C GLN A 96 22.86 38.79 75.20
N LEU A 97 22.17 39.90 74.93
CA LEU A 97 21.28 40.01 73.78
C LEU A 97 22.04 40.04 72.45
N SER A 98 23.21 40.70 72.42
CA SER A 98 24.08 40.74 71.24
C SER A 98 24.61 39.34 70.89
N ASP A 99 25.03 38.56 71.89
CA ASP A 99 25.49 37.18 71.69
C ASP A 99 24.35 36.28 71.17
N VAL A 100 23.16 36.43 71.73
CA VAL A 100 21.96 35.69 71.29
C VAL A 100 21.60 36.06 69.84
N GLN A 101 21.60 37.35 69.49
CA GLN A 101 21.35 37.79 68.12
C GLN A 101 22.40 37.25 67.14
N ALA A 102 23.68 37.30 67.50
CA ALA A 102 24.76 36.76 66.66
C ALA A 102 24.60 35.25 66.43
N ALA A 103 24.24 34.49 67.47
CA ALA A 103 23.99 33.06 67.36
C ALA A 103 22.74 32.74 66.50
N LEU A 104 21.67 33.51 66.63
CA LEU A 104 20.46 33.35 65.82
C LEU A 104 20.71 33.69 64.36
N ARG A 105 21.43 34.79 64.07
CA ARG A 105 21.82 35.17 62.70
C ARG A 105 22.62 34.09 62.01
N ARG A 106 23.67 33.54 62.65
CA ARG A 106 24.44 32.42 62.08
C ARG A 106 23.57 31.22 61.72
N LYS A 107 22.63 30.85 62.59
CA LYS A 107 21.71 29.74 62.32
C LYS A 107 20.73 30.04 61.17
N LEU A 108 20.28 31.29 61.03
CA LEU A 108 19.45 31.70 59.91
C LEU A 108 20.24 31.67 58.61
N ASP A 109 21.47 32.20 58.60
CA ASP A 109 22.37 32.18 57.44
C ASP A 109 22.71 30.75 56.99
N GLU A 110 22.86 29.80 57.92
CA GLU A 110 23.07 28.38 57.63
C GLU A 110 21.83 27.70 57.01
N LEU A 111 20.63 28.15 57.37
CA LEU A 111 19.37 27.53 56.93
C LEU A 111 18.82 28.15 55.64
N GLU A 112 19.09 29.43 55.38
CA GLU A 112 18.64 30.14 54.19
C GLU A 112 18.93 29.39 52.87
N PRO A 113 20.18 28.94 52.58
CA PRO A 113 20.46 28.27 51.32
C PRO A 113 19.70 26.93 51.19
N ARG A 114 19.47 26.23 52.31
CA ARG A 114 18.73 24.97 52.33
C ARG A 114 17.25 25.19 52.03
N CYS A 115 16.67 26.25 52.60
CA CYS A 115 15.30 26.65 52.29
C CYS A 115 15.14 27.06 50.83
N ARG A 116 16.08 27.83 50.29
CA ARG A 116 16.09 28.24 48.87
C ARG A 116 16.15 27.04 47.93
N GLN A 117 17.08 26.12 48.16
CA GLN A 117 17.19 24.89 47.38
C GLN A 117 15.92 24.03 47.46
N THR A 118 15.28 23.98 48.63
CA THR A 118 14.03 23.24 48.80
C THR A 118 12.90 23.89 48.00
N LEU A 119 12.80 25.22 48.02
CA LEU A 119 11.80 25.96 47.22
C LEU A 119 11.99 25.73 45.73
N GLU A 120 13.23 25.84 45.23
CA GLU A 120 13.56 25.56 43.82
C GLU A 120 13.18 24.13 43.41
N ALA A 121 13.42 23.15 44.28
CA ALA A 121 12.99 21.77 44.04
C ALA A 121 11.46 21.63 44.00
N TYR A 122 10.73 22.32 44.87
CA TYR A 122 9.27 22.35 44.84
C TYR A 122 8.74 22.99 43.55
N ASP A 123 9.33 24.09 43.09
CA ASP A 123 8.93 24.74 41.83
C ASP A 123 9.15 23.80 40.63
N GLY A 124 10.25 23.04 40.62
CA GLY A 124 10.49 21.98 39.64
C GLY A 124 9.39 20.91 39.65
N LEU A 125 9.00 20.43 40.83
CA LEU A 125 7.93 19.45 40.98
C LEU A 125 6.57 19.99 40.51
N VAL A 126 6.26 21.26 40.76
CA VAL A 126 5.02 21.90 40.27
C VAL A 126 4.99 21.90 38.75
N SER A 127 6.10 22.23 38.10
CA SER A 127 6.23 22.17 36.64
C SER A 127 6.06 20.73 36.11
N ASP A 128 6.66 19.75 36.78
CA ASP A 128 6.54 18.34 36.40
C ASP A 128 5.10 17.83 36.53
N ILE A 129 4.41 18.19 37.62
CA ILE A 129 3.00 17.87 37.83
C ILE A 129 2.14 18.46 36.72
N ALA A 130 2.33 19.75 36.38
CA ALA A 130 1.60 20.38 35.27
C ALA A 130 1.87 19.67 33.92
N GLY A 131 3.11 19.24 33.68
CA GLY A 131 3.47 18.45 32.50
C GLY A 131 2.81 17.08 32.46
N LEU A 132 2.68 16.41 33.61
CA LEU A 132 1.97 15.13 33.74
C LEU A 132 0.46 15.29 33.55
N GLU A 133 -0.15 16.32 34.12
CA GLU A 133 -1.57 16.64 33.91
C GLU A 133 -1.90 16.89 32.43
N ALA A 134 -1.03 17.61 31.71
CA ALA A 134 -1.19 17.83 30.27
C ALA A 134 -1.12 16.52 29.47
N LYS A 135 -0.22 15.59 29.85
CA LYS A 135 -0.13 14.26 29.23
C LYS A 135 -1.37 13.42 29.48
N ILE A 136 -1.91 13.46 30.71
CA ILE A 136 -3.14 12.73 31.06
C ILE A 136 -4.32 13.23 30.21
N ARG A 137 -4.52 14.55 30.13
CA ARG A 137 -5.59 15.13 29.28
C ARG A 137 -5.47 14.69 27.82
N ARG A 138 -4.25 14.62 27.29
CA ARG A 138 -4.02 14.14 25.92
C ARG A 138 -4.37 12.65 25.75
N CYS A 139 -4.14 11.82 26.77
CA CYS A 139 -4.57 10.42 26.73
C CYS A 139 -6.11 10.32 26.70
N ASP A 140 -6.81 11.12 27.52
CA ASP A 140 -8.27 11.14 27.54
C ASP A 140 -8.85 11.55 26.17
N GLU A 141 -8.28 12.59 25.53
CA GLU A 141 -8.67 13.01 24.18
C GLU A 141 -8.46 11.90 23.12
N LEU A 142 -7.40 11.11 23.25
CA LEU A 142 -7.12 10.00 22.34
C LEU A 142 -8.08 8.83 22.56
N ASP A 143 -8.44 8.53 23.80
CA ASP A 143 -9.43 7.51 24.13
C ASP A 143 -10.83 7.91 23.60
N ASP A 144 -11.24 9.18 23.76
CA ASP A 144 -12.48 9.70 23.17
C ASP A 144 -12.50 9.55 21.64
N ARG A 145 -11.36 9.83 20.98
CA ARG A 145 -11.22 9.62 19.53
C ARG A 145 -11.31 8.15 19.16
N ARG A 146 -10.70 7.25 19.94
CA ARG A 146 -10.78 5.80 19.72
C ARG A 146 -12.23 5.33 19.77
N ILE A 147 -12.97 5.72 20.80
CA ILE A 147 -14.38 5.36 20.97
C ILE A 147 -15.22 5.85 19.79
N LYS A 148 -14.99 7.09 19.31
CA LYS A 148 -15.68 7.61 18.12
C LYS A 148 -15.37 6.82 16.85
N LEU A 149 -14.12 6.42 16.67
CA LEU A 149 -13.70 5.62 15.51
C LEU A 149 -14.24 4.19 15.57
N GLU A 150 -14.27 3.57 16.75
CA GLU A 150 -14.89 2.25 16.96
C GLU A 150 -16.37 2.29 16.60
N LYS A 151 -17.11 3.27 17.12
CA LYS A 151 -18.53 3.47 16.77
C LYS A 151 -18.73 3.71 15.27
N TYR A 152 -17.88 4.55 14.66
CA TYR A 152 -17.94 4.78 13.21
C TYR A 152 -17.70 3.48 12.42
N ALA A 153 -16.75 2.66 12.83
CA ALA A 153 -16.47 1.37 12.20
C ALA A 153 -17.64 0.37 12.37
N GLU A 154 -18.29 0.35 13.53
CA GLU A 154 -19.49 -0.45 13.78
C GLU A 154 -20.65 0.00 12.87
N ASP A 155 -20.94 1.31 12.85
CA ASP A 155 -22.00 1.91 12.05
C ASP A 155 -21.79 1.64 10.55
N HIS A 156 -20.54 1.60 10.09
CA HIS A 156 -20.16 1.38 8.69
C HIS A 156 -19.68 -0.04 8.39
N SER A 157 -19.86 -1.00 9.30
CA SER A 157 -19.44 -2.40 9.11
C SER A 157 -20.07 -3.03 7.85
N HIS A 158 -21.29 -2.64 7.51
CA HIS A 158 -22.00 -3.03 6.28
C HIS A 158 -21.29 -2.55 5.00
N LEU A 159 -20.54 -1.45 5.04
CA LEU A 159 -19.74 -1.00 3.90
C LEU A 159 -18.57 -1.94 3.63
N THR A 160 -17.95 -2.53 4.66
CA THR A 160 -16.91 -3.54 4.48
C THR A 160 -17.45 -4.75 3.71
N PHE A 161 -18.67 -5.18 4.01
CA PHE A 161 -19.35 -6.24 3.23
C PHE A 161 -19.69 -5.79 1.81
N ALA A 162 -20.11 -4.54 1.62
CA ALA A 162 -20.39 -4.00 0.29
C ALA A 162 -19.14 -3.93 -0.58
N VAL A 163 -18.00 -3.50 -0.01
CA VAL A 163 -16.69 -3.48 -0.67
C VAL A 163 -16.28 -4.89 -1.09
N GLY A 164 -16.34 -5.88 -0.19
CA GLY A 164 -16.00 -7.27 -0.53
C GLY A 164 -16.89 -7.84 -1.65
N ARG A 165 -18.18 -7.50 -1.67
CA ARG A 165 -19.09 -7.89 -2.76
C ARG A 165 -18.70 -7.22 -4.08
N LEU A 166 -18.37 -5.94 -4.07
CA LEU A 166 -17.94 -5.20 -5.25
C LEU A 166 -16.61 -5.74 -5.81
N GLU A 167 -15.67 -6.11 -4.94
CA GLU A 167 -14.41 -6.76 -5.35
C GLU A 167 -14.65 -8.11 -6.04
N GLN A 168 -15.55 -8.93 -5.49
CA GLN A 168 -15.96 -10.19 -6.13
C GLN A 168 -16.62 -9.96 -7.49
N GLN A 169 -17.52 -8.97 -7.60
CA GLN A 169 -18.15 -8.60 -8.87
C GLN A 169 -17.13 -8.11 -9.90
N HIS A 170 -16.18 -7.27 -9.48
CA HIS A 170 -15.12 -6.76 -10.33
C HIS A 170 -14.20 -7.89 -10.83
N SER A 171 -13.82 -8.81 -9.95
CA SER A 171 -13.03 -10.00 -10.31
C SER A 171 -13.76 -10.88 -11.34
N TRP A 172 -15.06 -11.13 -11.13
CA TRP A 172 -15.87 -11.88 -12.08
C TRP A 172 -15.97 -11.18 -13.45
N LEU A 173 -16.21 -9.87 -13.48
CA LEU A 173 -16.26 -9.09 -14.72
C LEU A 173 -14.93 -9.12 -15.47
N ASN A 174 -13.81 -9.00 -14.76
CA ASN A 174 -12.48 -9.12 -15.38
C ASN A 174 -12.24 -10.49 -16.00
N GLY A 175 -12.72 -11.56 -15.35
CA GLY A 175 -12.71 -12.91 -15.92
C GLY A 175 -13.53 -13.02 -17.21
N GLN A 176 -14.70 -12.35 -17.28
CA GLN A 176 -15.51 -12.31 -18.50
C GLN A 176 -14.82 -11.53 -19.63
N VAL A 177 -14.15 -10.42 -19.31
CA VAL A 177 -13.38 -9.64 -20.29
C VAL A 177 -12.22 -10.46 -20.85
N ALA A 178 -11.45 -11.13 -19.98
CA ALA A 178 -10.36 -12.02 -20.42
C ALA A 178 -10.87 -13.13 -21.35
N ARG A 179 -11.97 -13.80 -20.98
CA ARG A 179 -12.59 -14.82 -21.83
C ARG A 179 -13.06 -14.28 -23.18
N ARG A 180 -13.62 -13.06 -23.20
CA ARG A 180 -14.04 -12.41 -24.45
C ARG A 180 -12.83 -12.13 -25.35
N ASP A 181 -11.72 -11.70 -24.77
CA ASP A 181 -10.50 -11.40 -25.53
C ASP A 181 -9.84 -12.68 -26.08
N GLU A 182 -9.88 -13.79 -25.32
CA GLU A 182 -9.50 -15.13 -25.80
C GLU A 182 -10.35 -15.58 -26.98
N LEU A 183 -11.68 -15.48 -26.86
CA LEU A 183 -12.61 -15.83 -27.94
C LEU A 183 -12.44 -14.94 -29.18
N LYS A 184 -12.07 -13.67 -28.99
CA LYS A 184 -11.75 -12.77 -30.10
C LYS A 184 -10.48 -13.22 -30.82
N ALA A 185 -9.42 -13.54 -30.08
CA ALA A 185 -8.19 -14.05 -30.66
C ALA A 185 -8.39 -15.39 -31.38
N GLU A 186 -9.25 -16.27 -30.84
CA GLU A 186 -9.62 -17.53 -31.51
C GLU A 186 -10.39 -17.28 -32.81
N ASN A 187 -11.36 -16.36 -32.79
CA ASN A 187 -12.08 -15.96 -34.01
C ASN A 187 -11.14 -15.39 -35.08
N GLU A 188 -10.19 -14.53 -34.71
CA GLU A 188 -9.19 -13.99 -35.65
C GLU A 188 -8.36 -15.13 -36.27
N ARG A 189 -7.94 -16.13 -35.47
CA ARG A 189 -7.23 -17.32 -35.98
C ARG A 189 -8.09 -18.17 -36.92
N LEU A 190 -9.39 -18.31 -36.63
CA LEU A 190 -10.31 -19.05 -37.49
C LEU A 190 -10.57 -18.31 -38.81
N GLN A 191 -10.72 -16.98 -38.78
CA GLN A 191 -10.86 -16.16 -39.99
C GLN A 191 -9.63 -16.28 -40.89
N VAL A 192 -8.42 -16.27 -40.33
CA VAL A 192 -7.20 -16.49 -41.11
C VAL A 192 -7.18 -17.88 -41.74
N ARG A 193 -7.54 -18.93 -41.01
CA ARG A 193 -7.62 -20.30 -41.55
C ARG A 193 -8.63 -20.42 -42.68
N LEU A 194 -9.81 -19.84 -42.50
CA LEU A 194 -10.87 -19.87 -43.52
C LEU A 194 -10.42 -19.14 -44.79
N GLY A 195 -9.76 -17.98 -44.66
CA GLY A 195 -9.18 -17.28 -45.81
C GLY A 195 -8.05 -18.06 -46.52
N GLN A 196 -7.28 -18.86 -45.78
CA GLN A 196 -6.28 -19.75 -46.38
C GLN A 196 -6.93 -20.91 -47.14
N GLU A 197 -7.95 -21.55 -46.54
CA GLU A 197 -8.71 -22.63 -47.17
C GLU A 197 -9.44 -22.13 -48.44
N ASP A 198 -10.05 -20.95 -48.39
CA ASP A 198 -10.67 -20.31 -49.56
C ASP A 198 -9.63 -20.08 -50.67
N GLY A 199 -8.44 -19.56 -50.32
CA GLY A 199 -7.34 -19.38 -51.27
C GLY A 199 -6.76 -20.69 -51.84
N ASP A 200 -6.77 -21.78 -51.07
CA ASP A 200 -6.40 -23.11 -51.53
C ASP A 200 -7.46 -23.70 -52.49
N LEU A 201 -8.74 -23.49 -52.17
CA LEU A 201 -9.86 -23.90 -53.03
C LEU A 201 -9.86 -23.12 -54.34
N GLU A 202 -9.65 -21.80 -54.32
CA GLU A 202 -9.53 -20.97 -55.52
C GLU A 202 -8.37 -21.44 -56.42
N ARG A 203 -7.21 -21.74 -55.83
CA ARG A 203 -6.07 -22.32 -56.58
C ARG A 203 -6.40 -23.68 -57.17
N SER A 204 -7.11 -24.52 -56.44
CA SER A 204 -7.55 -25.84 -56.91
C SER A 204 -8.56 -25.74 -58.06
N ILE A 205 -9.53 -24.82 -57.96
CA ILE A 205 -10.50 -24.53 -59.02
C ILE A 205 -9.80 -24.00 -60.27
N ALA A 206 -8.81 -23.09 -60.11
CA ALA A 206 -8.03 -22.57 -61.23
C ALA A 206 -7.22 -23.68 -61.93
N ALA A 207 -6.54 -24.54 -61.16
CA ALA A 207 -5.79 -25.67 -61.68
C ALA A 207 -6.69 -26.66 -62.44
N LEU A 208 -7.86 -27.01 -61.88
CA LEU A 208 -8.84 -27.87 -62.55
C LEU A 208 -9.42 -27.22 -63.82
N SER A 209 -9.61 -25.90 -63.81
CA SER A 209 -10.09 -25.16 -64.99
C SER A 209 -9.04 -25.16 -66.10
N GLU A 210 -7.76 -24.95 -65.78
CA GLU A 210 -6.66 -25.05 -66.73
C GLU A 210 -6.51 -26.47 -67.28
N GLU A 211 -6.65 -27.50 -66.43
CA GLU A 211 -6.62 -28.89 -66.85
C GLU A 211 -7.80 -29.22 -67.78
N LYS A 212 -9.00 -28.73 -67.46
CA LYS A 212 -10.18 -28.86 -68.32
C LYS A 212 -9.95 -28.20 -69.68
N GLU A 213 -9.34 -27.02 -69.73
CA GLU A 213 -8.99 -26.35 -70.98
C GLU A 213 -7.95 -27.14 -71.78
N LYS A 214 -6.90 -27.65 -71.13
CA LYS A 214 -5.90 -28.53 -71.76
C LYS A 214 -6.56 -29.79 -72.34
N ARG A 215 -7.46 -30.44 -71.61
CA ARG A 215 -8.24 -31.60 -72.10
C ARG A 215 -9.13 -31.24 -73.29
N SER A 216 -9.77 -30.07 -73.28
CA SER A 216 -10.57 -29.57 -74.42
C SER A 216 -9.70 -29.33 -75.67
N ARG A 217 -8.51 -28.74 -75.51
CA ARG A 217 -7.52 -28.58 -76.59
C ARG A 217 -7.02 -29.92 -77.14
N LEU A 218 -6.80 -30.91 -76.27
CA LEU A 218 -6.42 -32.25 -76.69
C LEU A 218 -7.57 -32.97 -77.42
N SER A 219 -8.80 -32.83 -76.94
CA SER A 219 -9.98 -33.41 -77.60
C SER A 219 -10.23 -32.79 -78.98
N THR A 220 -10.07 -31.47 -79.12
CA THR A 220 -10.19 -30.81 -80.43
C THR A 220 -9.10 -31.24 -81.40
N ARG A 221 -7.85 -31.39 -80.93
CA ARG A 221 -6.77 -32.00 -81.73
C ARG A 221 -7.08 -33.45 -82.13
N ALA A 222 -7.49 -34.29 -81.19
CA ALA A 222 -7.85 -35.67 -81.47
C ALA A 222 -9.01 -35.78 -82.49
N ASN A 223 -10.00 -34.90 -82.39
CA ASN A 223 -11.09 -34.82 -83.36
C ASN A 223 -10.58 -34.38 -84.75
N HIS A 224 -9.66 -33.42 -84.80
CA HIS A 224 -9.02 -33.00 -86.05
C HIS A 224 -8.19 -34.14 -86.68
N ASP A 225 -7.40 -34.84 -85.88
CA ASP A 225 -6.58 -35.97 -86.33
C ASP A 225 -7.48 -37.10 -86.88
N LEU A 226 -8.59 -37.41 -86.20
CA LEU A 226 -9.59 -38.36 -86.67
C LEU A 226 -10.22 -37.92 -88.01
N GLU A 227 -10.47 -36.62 -88.19
CA GLU A 227 -11.02 -36.08 -89.44
C GLU A 227 -10.00 -36.18 -90.58
N VAL A 228 -8.73 -35.89 -90.31
CA VAL A 228 -7.62 -36.07 -91.27
C VAL A 228 -7.47 -37.55 -91.65
N GLU A 229 -7.53 -38.46 -90.68
CA GLU A 229 -7.49 -39.90 -90.91
C GLU A 229 -8.66 -40.37 -91.79
N LYS A 230 -9.90 -39.93 -91.50
CA LYS A 230 -11.07 -40.21 -92.34
C LYS A 230 -10.87 -39.70 -93.78
N ARG A 231 -10.32 -38.50 -93.96
CA ARG A 231 -10.03 -37.95 -95.29
C ARG A 231 -8.98 -38.78 -96.02
N LEU A 232 -7.89 -39.16 -95.33
CA LEU A 232 -6.84 -40.02 -95.87
C LEU A 232 -7.39 -41.38 -96.29
N MET A 233 -8.16 -42.03 -95.43
CA MET A 233 -8.83 -43.30 -95.72
C MET A 233 -9.74 -43.18 -96.95
N ALA A 234 -10.55 -42.12 -97.04
CA ALA A 234 -11.39 -41.89 -98.23
C ALA A 234 -10.57 -41.69 -99.52
N THR A 235 -9.39 -41.08 -99.46
CA THR A 235 -8.46 -41.02 -100.61
C THR A 235 -7.84 -42.37 -100.95
N VAL A 236 -7.47 -43.17 -99.94
CA VAL A 236 -6.97 -44.53 -100.14
C VAL A 236 -8.04 -45.41 -100.77
N GLU A 237 -9.27 -45.34 -100.30
CA GLU A 237 -10.43 -46.04 -100.87
C GLU A 237 -10.70 -45.61 -102.31
N ARG A 238 -10.64 -44.31 -102.62
CA ARG A 238 -10.77 -43.82 -104.01
C ARG A 238 -9.65 -44.34 -104.91
N ARG A 239 -8.40 -44.37 -104.42
CA ARG A 239 -7.27 -44.97 -105.15
C ARG A 239 -7.48 -46.47 -105.36
N ALA A 240 -7.90 -47.19 -104.32
CA ALA A 240 -8.20 -48.62 -104.40
C ALA A 240 -9.34 -48.92 -105.38
N ALA A 241 -10.39 -48.09 -105.40
CA ALA A 241 -11.47 -48.17 -106.38
C ALA A 241 -10.97 -47.89 -107.81
N GLY A 242 -10.10 -46.90 -107.98
CA GLY A 242 -9.41 -46.63 -109.25
C GLY A 242 -8.55 -47.80 -109.73
N SER A 243 -7.75 -48.38 -108.84
CA SER A 243 -6.94 -49.58 -109.13
C SER A 243 -7.81 -50.80 -109.44
N ARG A 244 -8.92 -51.01 -108.73
CA ARG A 244 -9.89 -52.07 -109.05
C ARG A 244 -10.54 -51.87 -110.41
N ALA A 245 -10.87 -50.62 -110.78
CA ALA A 245 -11.41 -50.32 -112.11
C ALA A 245 -10.37 -50.56 -113.22
N GLN A 246 -9.10 -50.25 -112.97
CA GLN A 246 -8.00 -50.56 -113.89
C GLN A 246 -7.77 -52.07 -114.01
N LEU A 247 -7.78 -52.81 -112.91
CA LEU A 247 -7.69 -54.27 -112.90
C LEU A 247 -8.84 -54.90 -113.68
N LYS A 248 -10.08 -54.47 -113.45
CA LYS A 248 -11.26 -54.98 -114.19
C LYS A 248 -11.22 -54.66 -115.69
N LYS A 249 -10.58 -53.55 -116.07
CA LYS A 249 -10.33 -53.20 -117.48
C LYS A 249 -9.24 -54.08 -118.09
N ALA A 250 -8.19 -54.38 -117.34
CA ALA A 250 -7.13 -55.31 -117.74
C ALA A 250 -7.67 -56.75 -117.87
N GLU A 251 -8.55 -57.17 -116.96
CA GLU A 251 -9.22 -58.48 -116.97
C GLU A 251 -10.09 -58.63 -118.22
N LYS A 252 -10.91 -57.62 -118.55
CA LYS A 252 -11.68 -57.59 -119.81
C LYS A 252 -10.81 -57.58 -121.06
N MET A 253 -9.64 -56.94 -121.03
CA MET A 253 -8.69 -56.99 -122.15
C MET A 253 -8.07 -58.38 -122.29
N ALA A 254 -7.74 -59.03 -121.17
CA ALA A 254 -7.24 -60.41 -121.18
C ALA A 254 -8.29 -61.40 -121.70
N GLU A 255 -9.55 -61.27 -121.29
CA GLU A 255 -10.67 -62.05 -121.84
C GLU A 255 -10.86 -61.81 -123.34
N ALA A 256 -10.76 -60.55 -123.79
CA ALA A 256 -10.84 -60.22 -125.21
C ALA A 256 -9.68 -60.80 -126.04
N MET A 257 -8.46 -60.85 -125.48
CA MET A 257 -7.32 -61.50 -126.13
C MET A 257 -7.47 -63.02 -126.16
N SER A 258 -7.94 -63.64 -125.09
CA SER A 258 -8.20 -65.09 -125.04
C SER A 258 -9.30 -65.50 -126.02
N LEU A 259 -10.35 -64.68 -126.19
CA LEU A 259 -11.36 -64.90 -127.23
C LEU A 259 -10.82 -64.73 -128.66
N LEU A 260 -9.81 -63.87 -128.86
CA LEU A 260 -9.12 -63.73 -130.15
C LEU A 260 -8.22 -64.95 -130.43
N GLU A 261 -7.51 -65.47 -129.44
CA GLU A 261 -6.72 -66.71 -129.55
C GLU A 261 -7.62 -67.92 -129.85
N MET A 262 -8.71 -68.10 -129.10
CA MET A 262 -9.66 -69.18 -129.38
C MET A 262 -10.33 -69.04 -130.76
N ARG A 263 -10.48 -67.82 -131.29
CA ARG A 263 -10.96 -67.60 -132.66
C ARG A 263 -9.91 -67.95 -133.71
N GLY A 264 -8.62 -67.79 -133.41
CA GLY A 264 -7.50 -68.26 -134.21
C GLY A 264 -7.47 -69.80 -134.28
N GLU A 265 -7.53 -70.45 -133.12
CA GLU A 265 -7.57 -71.92 -133.01
C GLU A 265 -8.78 -72.54 -133.71
N LEU A 266 -9.96 -71.89 -133.63
CA LEU A 266 -11.18 -72.36 -134.29
C LEU A 266 -11.13 -72.19 -135.82
N ASN A 267 -10.35 -71.22 -136.32
CA ASN A 267 -10.09 -71.07 -137.75
C ASN A 267 -9.07 -72.10 -138.26
N GLU A 268 -8.05 -72.43 -137.48
CA GLU A 268 -7.11 -73.52 -137.78
C GLU A 268 -7.80 -74.89 -137.78
N LEU A 269 -8.69 -75.16 -136.82
CA LEU A 269 -9.52 -76.38 -136.80
C LEU A 269 -10.48 -76.46 -138.00
N LYS A 270 -11.00 -75.32 -138.48
CA LYS A 270 -11.83 -75.27 -139.70
C LYS A 270 -11.02 -75.53 -140.98
N GLU A 271 -9.77 -75.07 -141.04
CA GLU A 271 -8.84 -75.39 -142.12
C GLU A 271 -8.44 -76.87 -142.10
N GLN A 272 -8.17 -77.43 -140.92
CA GLN A 272 -7.87 -78.86 -140.76
C GLN A 272 -9.07 -79.76 -141.13
N MET A 273 -10.31 -79.36 -140.79
CA MET A 273 -11.51 -80.08 -141.22
C MET A 273 -11.80 -79.98 -142.73
N LYS A 274 -11.33 -78.92 -143.41
CA LYS A 274 -11.39 -78.84 -144.88
C LYS A 274 -10.34 -79.75 -145.54
N ALA A 275 -9.19 -79.94 -144.92
CA ALA A 275 -8.14 -80.83 -145.41
C ALA A 275 -8.53 -82.32 -145.33
N LEU A 276 -9.41 -82.71 -144.39
CA LEU A 276 -9.93 -84.08 -144.24
C LEU A 276 -11.09 -84.45 -145.21
N ARG A 277 -11.45 -83.56 -146.16
CA ARG A 277 -12.51 -83.79 -147.16
C ARG A 277 -12.00 -83.96 -148.60
N LYS A 278 -10.71 -84.23 -148.80
CA LYS A 278 -10.11 -84.68 -150.07
C LYS A 278 -9.27 -85.92 -149.82
#